data_AF-A0A4Q2UFW1-F1
#
_entry.id   AF-A0A4Q2UFW1-F1
#
_cell.length_a   1.000
_cell.length_b   1.000
_cell.length_c   1.000
_cell.angle_alpha   90.00
_cell.angle_beta   90.00
_cell.angle_gamma   90.00
#
_symmetry.space_group_name_H-M   'P 1'
#
loop_
_entity.id
_entity.type
_entity.pdbx_description
1 polymer ?
#
loop_
_entity_poly.entity_id
_entity_poly.type
_entity_poly.pdbx_seq_one_letter_code
_entity_poly.pdbx_strand_id
1 'polypeptide(L)'
;MDMNEHNDIENALRAYGDRIRFRRRLAAIHADMNLDDVREEARMYRSDATQSGQIRMLWRTYRTTLAVAASVAVITTFGSIFLYRAYQQSHKQQEQQYSQLSKEIQAVKSSQRKLINDFTGRSRSLSVNPAQIAGSGFLLTPDGYFVTNNHIVRDADSVYVQSAKGEIYKARIVHTDQAHDLAILQLCDDTAFRTMPPVPYSFEAHTSDLGERVFTLGYPREEIVYGEGYLSSGTGFRGDSTAYQVAIGVNPGNSGGPLLDEKGNVIGIISGKQTTSEGVSFAVKTSYLLESISSIPADSLKGLPLRLNRKNTLVRLPRKQQIKRMQDYVYQVKVFKH
;
A
#
# COMPACT_ATOMS: atom_id res chain seq x y z
N MET A 1 -12.42 -42.62 2.03
CA MET A 1 -11.66 -42.75 3.28
C MET A 1 -10.22 -42.41 2.91
N ASP A 2 -9.71 -41.36 3.55
CA ASP A 2 -8.96 -40.27 2.91
C ASP A 2 -7.43 -40.47 2.96
N MET A 3 -6.74 -40.08 1.89
CA MET A 3 -5.30 -40.27 1.70
C MET A 3 -4.45 -39.52 2.76
N ASN A 4 -5.07 -38.57 3.46
CA ASN A 4 -4.48 -37.79 4.55
C ASN A 4 -4.30 -38.61 5.84
N GLU A 5 -5.24 -39.51 6.19
CA GLU A 5 -5.14 -40.32 7.41
C GLU A 5 -3.96 -41.31 7.36
N HIS A 6 -3.63 -41.79 6.15
CA HIS A 6 -2.53 -42.72 5.95
C HIS A 6 -1.16 -42.06 6.17
N ASN A 7 -1.00 -40.82 5.69
CA ASN A 7 0.22 -40.04 5.88
C ASN A 7 0.44 -39.66 7.36
N ASP A 8 -0.64 -39.36 8.09
CA ASP A 8 -0.57 -39.04 9.52
C ASP A 8 -0.12 -40.25 10.35
N ILE A 9 -0.62 -41.44 10.00
CA ILE A 9 -0.20 -42.70 10.64
C ILE A 9 1.27 -43.01 10.33
N GLU A 10 1.71 -42.83 9.08
CA GLU A 10 3.10 -43.06 8.70
C GLU A 10 4.06 -42.10 9.44
N ASN A 11 3.68 -40.83 9.56
CA ASN A 11 4.43 -39.82 10.30
C ASN A 11 4.49 -40.13 11.80
N ALA A 12 3.38 -40.58 12.39
CA ALA A 12 3.33 -41.00 13.80
C ALA A 12 4.24 -42.21 14.07
N LEU A 13 4.26 -43.19 13.16
CA LEU A 13 5.13 -44.36 13.24
C LEU A 13 6.62 -44.01 13.12
N ARG A 14 6.96 -43.08 12.21
CA ARG A 14 8.34 -42.57 12.08
C ARG A 14 8.80 -41.84 13.34
N ALA A 15 7.97 -40.92 13.88
CA ALA A 15 8.28 -40.20 15.11
C ALA A 15 8.45 -41.13 16.32
N TYR A 16 7.64 -42.19 16.40
CA TYR A 16 7.77 -43.21 17.43
C TYR A 16 9.08 -44.02 17.29
N GLY A 17 9.44 -44.40 16.06
CA GLY A 17 10.69 -45.09 15.76
C GLY A 17 11.93 -44.29 16.16
N ASP A 18 11.93 -42.99 15.89
CA ASP A 18 13.03 -42.09 16.26
C ASP A 18 13.16 -41.95 17.78
N ARG A 19 12.03 -41.88 18.50
CA ARG A 19 12.01 -41.83 19.97
C ARG A 19 12.59 -43.09 20.61
N ILE A 20 12.31 -44.27 20.06
CA ILE A 20 12.91 -45.53 20.52
C ILE A 20 14.41 -45.55 20.25
N ARG A 21 14.83 -45.10 19.05
CA ARG A 21 16.25 -45.07 18.66
C ARG A 21 17.06 -44.12 19.56
N PHE A 22 16.47 -42.97 19.89
CA PHE A 22 17.04 -42.01 20.84
C PHE A 22 17.17 -42.61 22.25
N ARG A 23 16.12 -43.27 22.76
CA ARG A 23 16.17 -43.95 24.07
C ARG A 23 17.23 -45.05 24.11
N ARG A 24 17.39 -45.83 23.04
CA ARG A 24 18.44 -46.85 22.94
C ARG A 24 19.84 -46.23 22.91
N ARG A 25 20.04 -45.12 22.20
CA ARG A 25 21.30 -44.36 22.23
C ARG A 25 21.60 -43.82 23.62
N LEU A 26 20.62 -43.23 24.30
CA LEU A 26 20.78 -42.78 25.69
C LEU A 26 21.16 -43.94 26.62
N ALA A 27 20.45 -45.07 26.54
CA ALA A 27 20.76 -46.24 27.34
C ALA A 27 22.17 -46.80 27.06
N ALA A 28 22.61 -46.79 25.79
CA ALA A 28 23.96 -47.21 25.42
C ALA A 28 25.03 -46.25 25.97
N ILE A 29 24.82 -44.93 25.88
CA ILE A 29 25.71 -43.91 26.48
C ILE A 29 25.77 -44.07 28.00
N HIS A 30 24.64 -44.37 28.65
CA HIS A 30 24.60 -44.63 30.08
C HIS A 30 25.28 -45.94 30.50
N ALA A 31 25.30 -46.95 29.62
CA ALA A 31 25.98 -48.22 29.86
C ALA A 31 27.50 -48.13 29.62
N ASP A 32 27.93 -47.24 28.73
CA ASP A 32 29.35 -46.97 28.40
C ASP A 32 30.00 -45.95 29.37
N MET A 33 29.18 -45.23 30.16
CA MET A 33 29.67 -44.39 31.25
C MET A 33 30.14 -45.27 32.42
N ASN A 34 31.46 -45.45 32.50
CA ASN A 34 32.10 -46.06 33.66
C ASN A 34 32.00 -45.11 34.86
N LEU A 35 31.06 -45.42 35.76
CA LEU A 35 30.76 -44.61 36.95
C LEU A 35 31.95 -44.45 37.89
N ASP A 36 32.94 -45.34 37.80
CA ASP A 36 34.18 -45.30 38.57
C ASP A 36 35.18 -44.29 37.98
N ASP A 37 35.28 -44.16 36.65
CA ASP A 37 36.09 -43.13 35.99
C ASP A 37 35.52 -41.73 36.23
N VAL A 38 34.18 -41.59 36.16
CA VAL A 38 33.49 -40.35 36.52
C VAL A 38 33.66 -40.01 38.00
N ARG A 39 33.76 -41.02 38.88
CA ARG A 39 34.05 -40.83 40.30
C ARG A 39 35.49 -40.46 40.56
N GLU A 40 36.45 -41.00 39.82
CA GLU A 40 37.86 -40.65 39.87
C GLU A 40 38.08 -39.22 39.37
N GLU A 41 37.47 -38.84 38.25
CA GLU A 41 37.50 -37.48 37.70
C GLU A 41 36.82 -36.47 38.65
N ALA A 42 35.69 -36.85 39.27
CA ALA A 42 35.04 -36.04 40.31
C ALA A 42 35.83 -35.98 41.63
N ARG A 43 36.72 -36.95 41.91
CA ARG A 43 37.65 -36.93 43.04
C ARG A 43 38.86 -36.03 42.76
N MET A 44 39.34 -35.97 41.52
CA MET A 44 40.38 -35.04 41.06
C MET A 44 39.95 -33.58 41.17
N TYR A 45 38.66 -33.26 40.97
CA TYR A 45 38.10 -31.92 41.22
C TYR A 45 37.83 -31.60 42.71
N ARG A 46 38.08 -32.55 43.62
CA ARG A 46 37.74 -32.43 45.05
C ARG A 46 38.89 -31.97 45.95
N SER A 47 40.05 -31.64 45.39
CA SER A 47 41.24 -31.26 46.16
C SER A 47 41.30 -29.81 46.65
N ASP A 48 40.38 -28.92 46.26
CA ASP A 48 40.32 -27.54 46.79
C ASP A 48 39.27 -27.40 47.91
N ALA A 49 39.49 -28.11 49.01
CA ALA A 49 38.64 -28.05 50.21
C ALA A 49 38.68 -26.68 50.94
N THR A 50 39.54 -25.75 50.53
CA THR A 50 39.67 -24.41 51.14
C THR A 50 38.75 -23.34 50.50
N GLN A 51 38.27 -23.52 49.26
CA GLN A 51 37.29 -22.60 48.63
C GLN A 51 35.82 -22.89 49.01
N SER A 52 35.52 -24.12 49.43
CA SER A 52 34.14 -24.56 49.71
C SER A 52 33.48 -23.86 50.91
N GLY A 53 34.27 -23.37 51.87
CA GLY A 53 33.79 -22.64 53.05
C GLY A 53 33.29 -21.24 52.72
N GLN A 54 34.02 -20.50 51.87
CA GLN A 54 33.64 -19.15 51.45
C GLN A 54 32.39 -19.18 50.56
N ILE A 55 32.29 -20.15 49.65
CA ILE A 55 31.11 -20.32 48.79
C ILE A 55 29.87 -20.70 49.61
N ARG A 56 30.01 -21.61 50.60
CA ARG A 56 28.91 -21.96 51.53
C ARG A 56 28.48 -20.78 52.39
N MET A 57 29.44 -19.94 52.81
CA MET A 57 29.16 -18.72 53.58
C MET A 57 28.42 -17.69 52.72
N LEU A 58 28.92 -17.40 51.51
CA LEU A 58 28.26 -16.52 50.54
C LEU A 58 26.85 -17.01 50.18
N TRP A 59 26.67 -18.31 49.95
CA TRP A 59 25.36 -18.90 49.66
C TRP A 59 24.40 -18.75 50.85
N ARG A 60 24.87 -18.93 52.09
CA ARG A 60 24.05 -18.68 53.29
C ARG A 60 23.67 -17.21 53.45
N THR A 61 24.57 -16.29 53.13
CA THR A 61 24.35 -14.83 53.27
C THR A 61 23.42 -14.28 52.19
N TYR A 62 23.58 -14.71 50.94
CA TYR A 62 22.90 -14.10 49.78
C TYR A 62 21.75 -14.93 49.19
N ARG A 63 21.45 -16.14 49.71
CA ARG A 63 20.33 -16.96 49.20
C ARG A 63 18.98 -16.24 49.17
N THR A 64 18.71 -15.36 50.13
CA THR A 64 17.45 -14.62 50.21
C THR A 64 17.39 -13.50 49.19
N THR A 65 18.46 -12.73 49.03
CA THR A 65 18.54 -11.66 48.01
C THR A 65 18.52 -12.23 46.59
N LEU A 66 19.19 -13.37 46.36
CA LEU A 66 19.15 -14.06 45.08
C LEU A 66 17.74 -14.56 44.74
N ALA A 67 17.02 -15.12 45.73
CA ALA A 67 15.64 -15.56 45.55
C ALA A 67 14.68 -14.40 45.24
N VAL A 68 14.86 -13.25 45.91
CA VAL A 68 14.08 -12.03 45.64
C VAL A 68 14.37 -11.51 44.22
N ALA A 69 15.63 -11.41 43.82
CA ALA A 69 16.01 -10.94 42.48
C ALA A 69 15.47 -11.85 41.37
N ALA A 70 15.57 -13.18 41.54
CA ALA A 70 15.00 -14.14 40.60
C ALA A 70 13.48 -14.00 40.46
N SER A 71 12.78 -13.76 41.59
CA SER A 71 11.32 -13.57 41.59
C SER A 71 10.92 -12.30 40.84
N VAL A 72 11.64 -11.20 41.05
CA VAL A 72 11.40 -9.93 40.35
C VAL A 72 11.61 -10.09 38.84
N ALA A 73 12.68 -10.77 38.43
CA ALA A 73 12.99 -11.02 37.02
C ALA A 73 11.90 -11.87 36.33
N VAL A 74 11.39 -12.89 37.03
CA VAL A 74 10.28 -13.73 36.54
C VAL A 74 9.01 -12.91 36.42
N ILE A 75 8.63 -12.15 37.44
CA ILE A 75 7.41 -11.32 37.41
C ILE A 75 7.46 -10.28 36.30
N THR A 76 8.62 -9.64 36.09
CA THR A 76 8.75 -8.63 35.02
C THR A 76 8.69 -9.25 33.63
N THR A 77 9.37 -10.37 33.38
CA THR A 77 9.30 -11.03 32.06
C THR A 77 7.90 -11.57 31.76
N PHE A 78 7.30 -12.33 32.67
CA PHE A 78 5.96 -12.87 32.47
C PHE A 78 4.89 -11.77 32.44
N GLY A 79 5.02 -10.72 33.26
CA GLY A 79 4.14 -9.56 33.24
C GLY A 79 4.22 -8.79 31.91
N SER A 80 5.42 -8.59 31.37
CA SER A 80 5.62 -7.94 30.08
C SER A 80 5.03 -8.75 28.92
N ILE A 81 5.21 -10.07 28.94
CA ILE A 81 4.61 -10.98 27.95
C ILE A 81 3.09 -10.98 28.05
N PHE A 82 2.52 -10.98 29.27
CA PHE A 82 1.09 -10.92 29.49
C PHE A 82 0.50 -9.60 28.99
N LEU A 83 1.10 -8.46 29.34
CA LEU A 83 0.67 -7.14 28.88
C LEU A 83 0.78 -7.00 27.37
N TYR A 84 1.87 -7.50 26.77
CA TYR A 84 2.05 -7.50 25.31
C TYR A 84 1.00 -8.35 24.60
N ARG A 85 0.69 -9.54 25.13
CA ARG A 85 -0.36 -10.41 24.58
C ARG A 85 -1.76 -9.81 24.75
N ALA A 86 -2.06 -9.23 25.92
CA ALA A 86 -3.32 -8.55 26.18
C ALA A 86 -3.51 -7.34 25.25
N TYR A 87 -2.45 -6.56 25.01
CA TYR A 87 -2.44 -5.45 24.07
C TYR A 87 -2.64 -5.88 22.61
N GLN A 88 -2.00 -6.97 22.17
CA GLN A 88 -2.26 -7.51 20.83
C GLN A 88 -3.70 -8.04 20.68
N GLN A 89 -4.25 -8.64 21.73
CA GLN A 89 -5.60 -9.21 21.68
C GLN A 89 -6.69 -8.14 21.61
N SER A 90 -6.52 -7.01 22.30
CA SER A 90 -7.47 -5.89 22.22
C SER A 90 -7.48 -5.24 20.83
N HIS A 91 -6.31 -5.05 20.21
CA HIS A 91 -6.22 -4.51 18.84
C HIS A 91 -6.88 -5.41 17.80
N LYS A 92 -6.72 -6.74 17.91
CA LYS A 92 -7.40 -7.69 17.01
C LYS A 92 -8.93 -7.65 17.15
N GLN A 93 -9.47 -7.47 18.36
CA GLN A 93 -10.91 -7.32 18.56
C GLN A 93 -11.43 -6.01 17.97
N GLN A 94 -10.66 -4.93 18.10
CA GLN A 94 -11.03 -3.62 17.58
C GLN A 94 -11.08 -3.61 16.05
N GLU A 95 -10.10 -4.19 15.36
CA GLU A 95 -10.12 -4.35 13.89
C GLU A 95 -11.30 -5.19 13.40
N GLN A 96 -11.63 -6.28 14.12
CA GLN A 96 -12.80 -7.10 13.79
C GLN A 96 -14.10 -6.32 13.94
N GLN A 97 -14.24 -5.49 14.98
CA GLN A 97 -15.43 -4.69 15.22
C GLN A 97 -15.62 -3.58 14.17
N TYR A 98 -14.53 -2.93 13.72
CA TYR A 98 -14.58 -2.00 12.58
C TYR A 98 -14.96 -2.70 11.25
N SER A 99 -14.50 -3.93 11.04
CA SER A 99 -14.84 -4.71 9.85
C SER A 99 -16.33 -5.12 9.81
N GLN A 100 -16.92 -5.41 10.97
CA GLN A 100 -18.34 -5.74 11.08
C GLN A 100 -19.20 -4.48 10.95
N LEU A 101 -18.80 -3.38 11.60
CA LEU A 101 -19.49 -2.10 11.51
C LEU A 101 -19.49 -1.55 10.07
N SER A 102 -18.36 -1.67 9.35
CA SER A 102 -18.29 -1.25 7.93
C SER A 102 -19.16 -2.11 7.01
N LYS A 103 -19.23 -3.43 7.26
CA LYS A 103 -20.14 -4.34 6.55
C LYS A 103 -21.60 -4.03 6.84
N GLU A 104 -21.96 -3.74 8.10
CA GLU A 104 -23.32 -3.34 8.48
C GLU A 104 -23.69 -1.97 7.89
N ILE A 105 -22.80 -0.99 7.93
CA ILE A 105 -23.03 0.32 7.28
C ILE A 105 -23.26 0.14 5.76
N GLN A 106 -22.49 -0.72 5.10
CA GLN A 106 -22.68 -1.02 3.68
C GLN A 106 -24.00 -1.76 3.42
N ALA A 107 -24.34 -2.74 4.26
CA ALA A 107 -25.59 -3.49 4.17
C ALA A 107 -26.80 -2.55 4.35
N VAL A 108 -26.78 -1.68 5.36
CA VAL A 108 -27.81 -0.66 5.62
C VAL A 108 -27.91 0.34 4.48
N LYS A 109 -26.78 0.80 3.92
CA LYS A 109 -26.77 1.70 2.77
C LYS A 109 -27.37 1.03 1.53
N SER A 110 -27.11 -0.26 1.34
CA SER A 110 -27.67 -1.05 0.23
C SER A 110 -29.17 -1.34 0.41
N SER A 111 -29.63 -1.59 1.64
CA SER A 111 -31.04 -1.84 1.94
C SER A 111 -31.87 -0.56 1.86
N GLN A 112 -31.34 0.57 2.33
CA GLN A 112 -31.96 1.89 2.12
C GLN A 112 -32.09 2.21 0.63
N ARG A 113 -31.08 1.87 -0.19
CA ARG A 113 -31.13 2.07 -1.65
C ARG A 113 -32.17 1.19 -2.34
N LYS A 114 -32.37 -0.05 -1.86
CA LYS A 114 -33.45 -0.94 -2.32
C LYS A 114 -34.82 -0.39 -1.95
N LEU A 115 -35.00 0.11 -0.72
CA LEU A 115 -36.26 0.72 -0.28
C LEU A 115 -36.60 2.00 -1.06
N ILE A 116 -35.60 2.82 -1.41
CA ILE A 116 -35.77 4.00 -2.25
C ILE A 116 -36.18 3.61 -3.69
N ASN A 117 -35.62 2.52 -4.22
CA ASN A 117 -36.00 2.00 -5.53
C ASN A 117 -37.42 1.39 -5.55
N ASP A 118 -37.83 0.71 -4.48
CA ASP A 118 -39.17 0.14 -4.36
C ASP A 118 -40.25 1.24 -4.19
N PHE A 119 -39.93 2.35 -3.51
CA PHE A 119 -40.83 3.51 -3.40
C PHE A 119 -40.98 4.32 -4.69
N THR A 120 -40.02 4.24 -5.61
CA THR A 120 -40.01 5.02 -6.87
C THR A 120 -40.50 4.23 -8.09
N GLY A 121 -40.90 2.96 -7.91
CA GLY A 121 -41.32 2.01 -8.95
C GLY A 121 -42.60 2.31 -9.74
N ARG A 122 -43.05 3.57 -9.84
CA ARG A 122 -44.18 3.97 -10.70
C ARG A 122 -43.83 4.95 -11.83
N SER A 123 -42.56 5.29 -12.01
CA SER A 123 -42.13 6.01 -13.22
C SER A 123 -41.01 5.24 -13.89
N ARG A 124 -41.24 4.82 -15.15
CA ARG A 124 -40.19 4.35 -16.06
C ARG A 124 -39.21 5.50 -16.31
N SER A 125 -38.27 5.67 -15.41
CA SER A 125 -37.06 6.45 -15.65
C SER A 125 -36.08 5.54 -16.39
N LEU A 126 -35.61 6.00 -17.55
CA LEU A 126 -34.44 5.45 -18.21
C LEU A 126 -33.36 5.26 -17.14
N SER A 127 -32.89 4.02 -16.96
CA SER A 127 -31.78 3.72 -16.06
C SER A 127 -30.52 4.42 -16.57
N VAL A 128 -30.31 5.67 -16.17
CA VAL A 128 -29.03 6.34 -16.28
C VAL A 128 -28.09 5.50 -15.42
N ASN A 129 -27.22 4.73 -16.06
CA ASN A 129 -26.20 3.96 -15.36
C ASN A 129 -25.41 4.97 -14.50
N PRO A 130 -25.44 4.87 -13.16
CA PRO A 130 -24.84 5.90 -12.32
C PRO A 130 -23.35 5.97 -12.66
N ALA A 131 -22.86 7.17 -12.98
CA ALA A 131 -21.45 7.43 -13.24
C ALA A 131 -20.62 6.76 -12.14
N GLN A 132 -19.77 5.80 -12.50
CA GLN A 132 -18.80 5.29 -11.54
C GLN A 132 -17.67 6.31 -11.49
N ILE A 133 -17.46 6.90 -10.31
CA ILE A 133 -16.25 7.69 -10.04
C ILE A 133 -15.08 6.73 -10.23
N ALA A 134 -14.30 6.93 -11.29
CA ALA A 134 -13.33 5.95 -11.74
C ALA A 134 -11.90 6.34 -11.35
N GLY A 135 -11.60 7.64 -11.25
CA GLY A 135 -10.31 8.10 -10.80
C GLY A 135 -10.09 9.60 -10.94
N SER A 136 -8.83 9.96 -11.11
CA SER A 136 -8.33 11.31 -11.30
C SER A 136 -7.63 11.43 -12.65
N GLY A 137 -7.49 12.66 -13.11
CA GLY A 137 -6.66 13.02 -14.24
C GLY A 137 -6.15 14.45 -14.05
N PHE A 138 -5.16 14.85 -14.82
CA PHE A 138 -4.66 16.21 -14.77
C PHE A 138 -4.30 16.75 -16.14
N LEU A 139 -4.35 18.08 -16.25
CA LEU A 139 -4.17 18.78 -17.51
C LEU A 139 -2.72 18.63 -17.99
N LEU A 140 -2.54 18.28 -19.25
CA LEU A 140 -1.24 18.27 -19.91
C LEU A 140 -0.94 19.61 -20.56
N THR A 141 -1.94 20.19 -21.22
CA THR A 141 -1.80 21.41 -22.01
C THR A 141 -3.04 22.31 -21.91
N PRO A 142 -2.87 23.64 -22.05
CA PRO A 142 -3.95 24.65 -21.99
C PRO A 142 -5.18 24.41 -22.87
N ASP A 143 -5.02 23.70 -23.98
CA ASP A 143 -6.02 23.40 -25.01
C ASP A 143 -6.83 22.14 -24.72
N GLY A 144 -6.79 21.64 -23.48
CA GLY A 144 -7.73 20.64 -22.99
C GLY A 144 -7.31 19.19 -23.26
N TYR A 145 -5.99 18.91 -23.28
CA TYR A 145 -5.51 17.54 -23.18
C TYR A 145 -5.23 17.17 -21.73
N PHE A 146 -5.57 15.94 -21.37
CA PHE A 146 -5.41 15.39 -20.03
C PHE A 146 -4.72 14.03 -20.10
N VAL A 147 -4.09 13.64 -19.00
CA VAL A 147 -3.65 12.27 -18.75
C VAL A 147 -4.45 11.67 -17.61
N THR A 148 -4.73 10.38 -17.72
CA THR A 148 -5.24 9.51 -16.64
C THR A 148 -4.67 8.10 -16.84
N ASN A 149 -5.08 7.12 -16.03
CA ASN A 149 -4.70 5.73 -16.27
C ASN A 149 -5.58 5.06 -17.31
N ASN A 150 -5.01 4.12 -18.06
CA ASN A 150 -5.75 3.33 -19.04
C ASN A 150 -6.86 2.49 -18.39
N HIS A 151 -6.59 1.83 -17.27
CA HIS A 151 -7.59 0.99 -16.60
C HIS A 151 -8.85 1.75 -16.13
N ILE A 152 -8.76 3.07 -15.96
CA ILE A 152 -9.89 3.93 -15.59
C ILE A 152 -10.87 4.05 -16.76
N VAL A 153 -10.33 4.28 -17.96
CA VAL A 153 -11.12 4.55 -19.17
C VAL A 153 -11.36 3.30 -20.04
N ARG A 154 -10.74 2.18 -19.69
CA ARG A 154 -10.92 0.91 -20.38
C ARG A 154 -12.38 0.46 -20.31
N ASP A 155 -12.92 0.11 -21.47
CA ASP A 155 -14.32 -0.31 -21.68
C ASP A 155 -15.34 0.78 -21.32
N ALA A 156 -14.95 2.06 -21.32
CA ALA A 156 -15.86 3.17 -21.12
C ALA A 156 -16.55 3.55 -22.43
N ASP A 157 -17.88 3.65 -22.43
CA ASP A 157 -18.64 4.15 -23.57
C ASP A 157 -18.51 5.67 -23.70
N SER A 158 -18.40 6.35 -22.56
CA SER A 158 -18.15 7.79 -22.52
C SER A 158 -17.31 8.17 -21.31
N VAL A 159 -16.44 9.16 -21.54
CA VAL A 159 -15.52 9.71 -20.55
C VAL A 159 -15.84 11.19 -20.35
N TYR A 160 -15.89 11.60 -19.08
CA TYR A 160 -16.06 12.99 -18.68
C TYR A 160 -14.99 13.36 -17.67
N VAL A 161 -14.56 14.62 -17.68
CA VAL A 161 -13.69 15.19 -16.66
C VAL A 161 -14.44 16.29 -15.92
N GLN A 162 -14.32 16.33 -14.60
CA GLN A 162 -14.97 17.33 -13.76
C GLN A 162 -13.94 18.16 -13.00
N SER A 163 -14.06 19.48 -13.07
CA SER A 163 -13.19 20.42 -12.35
C SER A 163 -13.53 20.49 -10.87
N ALA A 164 -12.62 21.04 -10.06
CA ALA A 164 -12.87 21.31 -8.63
C ALA A 164 -14.07 22.25 -8.38
N LYS A 165 -14.47 23.03 -9.40
CA LYS A 165 -15.62 23.95 -9.36
C LYS A 165 -16.93 23.27 -9.77
N GLY A 166 -16.87 21.98 -10.12
CA GLY A 166 -18.02 21.17 -10.49
C GLY A 166 -18.37 21.20 -11.98
N GLU A 167 -17.61 21.91 -12.81
CA GLU A 167 -17.83 21.96 -14.27
C GLU A 167 -17.48 20.62 -14.90
N ILE A 168 -18.36 20.09 -15.75
CA ILE A 168 -18.21 18.77 -16.37
C ILE A 168 -18.00 18.95 -17.87
N TYR A 169 -16.96 18.30 -18.40
CA TYR A 169 -16.61 18.35 -19.80
C TYR A 169 -16.55 16.93 -20.37
N LYS A 170 -17.15 16.72 -21.54
CA LYS A 170 -17.03 15.46 -22.28
C LYS A 170 -15.63 15.36 -22.89
N ALA A 171 -14.98 14.22 -22.71
CA ALA A 171 -13.67 13.94 -23.26
C ALA A 171 -13.72 12.72 -24.18
N ARG A 172 -12.93 12.76 -25.25
CA ARG A 172 -12.61 11.58 -26.08
C ARG A 172 -11.24 11.05 -25.70
N ILE A 173 -11.07 9.75 -25.86
CA ILE A 173 -9.77 9.11 -25.71
C ILE A 173 -9.02 9.33 -27.03
N VAL A 174 -7.85 9.96 -26.95
CA VAL A 174 -7.00 10.27 -28.12
C VAL A 174 -5.97 9.18 -28.32
N HIS A 175 -5.43 8.66 -27.22
CA HIS A 175 -4.41 7.62 -27.24
C HIS A 175 -4.47 6.82 -25.94
N THR A 176 -4.16 5.53 -26.03
CA THR A 176 -4.03 4.62 -24.89
C THR A 176 -2.72 3.86 -24.99
N ASP A 177 -1.96 3.88 -23.92
CA ASP A 177 -0.80 3.03 -23.72
C ASP A 177 -1.16 1.98 -22.67
N GLN A 178 -1.55 0.80 -23.16
CA GLN A 178 -1.94 -0.31 -22.29
C GLN A 178 -0.74 -0.89 -21.52
N ALA A 179 0.47 -0.81 -22.08
CA ALA A 179 1.66 -1.37 -21.44
C ALA A 179 2.03 -0.59 -20.19
N HIS A 180 1.94 0.74 -20.25
CA HIS A 180 2.28 1.64 -19.14
C HIS A 180 1.06 2.13 -18.35
N ASP A 181 -0.14 1.63 -18.65
CA ASP A 181 -1.39 2.01 -17.98
C ASP A 181 -1.68 3.53 -18.06
N LEU A 182 -1.50 4.13 -19.23
CA LEU A 182 -1.75 5.55 -19.49
C LEU A 182 -2.82 5.77 -20.56
N ALA A 183 -3.62 6.81 -20.40
CA ALA A 183 -4.57 7.28 -21.40
C ALA A 183 -4.51 8.80 -21.53
N ILE A 184 -4.48 9.27 -22.78
CA ILE A 184 -4.50 10.68 -23.14
C ILE A 184 -5.91 11.02 -23.60
N LEU A 185 -6.52 11.99 -22.93
CA LEU A 185 -7.87 12.46 -23.21
C LEU A 185 -7.82 13.85 -23.83
N GLN A 186 -8.83 14.17 -24.63
CA GLN A 186 -9.05 15.50 -25.16
C GLN A 186 -10.51 15.90 -24.98
N LEU A 187 -10.75 17.16 -24.62
CA LEU A 187 -12.10 17.71 -24.56
C LEU A 187 -12.75 17.81 -25.95
N CYS A 188 -14.00 17.34 -26.03
CA CYS A 188 -14.77 17.30 -27.28
C CYS A 188 -15.41 18.66 -27.64
N ASP A 189 -15.68 19.50 -26.64
CA ASP A 189 -16.45 20.75 -26.81
C ASP A 189 -15.63 21.97 -26.39
N ASP A 190 -15.08 22.65 -27.40
CA ASP A 190 -14.24 23.85 -27.25
C ASP A 190 -15.05 25.12 -26.94
N THR A 191 -16.39 25.08 -27.01
CA THR A 191 -17.22 26.26 -26.78
C THR A 191 -17.49 26.52 -25.29
N ALA A 192 -17.62 25.44 -24.51
CA ALA A 192 -17.78 25.50 -23.05
C ALA A 192 -16.43 25.61 -22.31
N PHE A 193 -15.38 25.03 -22.88
CA PHE A 193 -14.04 25.05 -22.27
C PHE A 193 -13.24 26.25 -22.77
N ARG A 194 -12.94 27.18 -21.85
CA ARG A 194 -12.03 28.29 -22.15
C ARG A 194 -10.60 27.79 -22.01
N THR A 195 -9.73 28.13 -22.98
CA THR A 195 -8.29 27.84 -22.91
C THR A 195 -7.75 28.24 -21.54
N MET A 196 -7.19 27.25 -20.85
CA MET A 196 -6.68 27.44 -19.49
C MET A 196 -5.36 28.23 -19.52
N PRO A 197 -4.98 28.87 -18.41
CA PRO A 197 -3.60 29.34 -18.27
C PRO A 197 -2.61 28.17 -18.40
N PRO A 198 -1.34 28.42 -18.77
CA PRO A 198 -0.30 27.40 -18.76
C PRO A 198 -0.27 26.63 -17.44
N VAL A 199 -0.18 25.30 -17.51
CA VAL A 199 -0.05 24.46 -16.31
C VAL A 199 1.16 24.91 -15.48
N PRO A 200 1.05 24.98 -14.14
CA PRO A 200 2.08 25.62 -13.32
C PRO A 200 3.30 24.73 -13.06
N TYR A 201 3.28 23.47 -13.50
CA TYR A 201 4.31 22.45 -13.31
C TYR A 201 5.02 22.07 -14.61
N SER A 202 6.19 21.47 -14.49
CA SER A 202 6.89 20.77 -15.57
C SER A 202 6.91 19.26 -15.32
N PHE A 203 7.35 18.52 -16.34
CA PHE A 203 7.44 17.07 -16.35
C PHE A 203 8.91 16.68 -16.27
N GLU A 204 9.32 16.05 -15.16
CA GLU A 204 10.70 15.63 -14.94
C GLU A 204 10.92 14.23 -15.53
N ALA A 205 11.79 14.12 -16.51
CA ALA A 205 12.08 12.87 -17.21
C ALA A 205 13.15 12.04 -16.48
N HIS A 206 13.99 12.70 -15.69
CA HIS A 206 15.03 12.03 -14.93
C HIS A 206 14.43 11.17 -13.82
N THR A 207 15.11 10.06 -13.52
CA THR A 207 14.68 9.20 -12.42
C THR A 207 14.91 9.91 -11.09
N SER A 208 13.91 9.91 -10.23
CA SER A 208 13.99 10.48 -8.89
C SER A 208 14.67 9.52 -7.91
N ASP A 209 15.38 10.08 -6.95
CA ASP A 209 16.14 9.32 -5.95
C ASP A 209 15.24 8.74 -4.85
N LEU A 210 15.74 7.68 -4.20
CA LEU A 210 15.09 7.10 -3.04
C LEU A 210 15.01 8.12 -1.90
N GLY A 211 13.86 8.19 -1.22
CA GLY A 211 13.63 9.13 -0.13
C GLY A 211 13.20 10.54 -0.57
N GLU A 212 13.14 10.81 -1.88
CA GLU A 212 12.59 12.07 -2.41
C GLU A 212 11.17 12.30 -1.84
N ARG A 213 10.95 13.51 -1.31
CA ARG A 213 9.65 13.89 -0.75
C ARG A 213 8.68 14.17 -1.89
N VAL A 214 7.53 13.54 -1.81
CA VAL A 214 6.53 13.60 -2.88
C VAL A 214 5.16 13.94 -2.34
N PHE A 215 4.32 14.51 -3.20
CA PHE A 215 2.92 14.73 -2.91
C PHE A 215 2.04 14.47 -4.12
N THR A 216 0.77 14.26 -3.87
CA THR A 216 -0.25 14.03 -4.89
C THR A 216 -1.54 14.75 -4.54
N LEU A 217 -2.35 14.98 -5.58
CA LEU A 217 -3.69 15.50 -5.49
C LEU A 217 -4.59 14.61 -6.35
N GLY A 218 -5.73 14.19 -5.81
CA GLY A 218 -6.67 13.35 -6.52
C GLY A 218 -8.07 13.42 -5.95
N TYR A 219 -9.00 12.70 -6.57
CA TYR A 219 -10.42 12.66 -6.23
C TYR A 219 -10.82 11.24 -5.78
N PRO A 220 -10.41 10.80 -4.59
CA PRO A 220 -10.93 9.57 -3.99
C PRO A 220 -12.41 9.71 -3.59
N ARG A 221 -12.91 10.94 -3.57
CA ARG A 221 -14.30 11.35 -3.36
C ARG A 221 -14.58 12.56 -4.24
N GLU A 222 -15.75 13.19 -4.07
CA GLU A 222 -16.14 14.39 -4.84
C GLU A 222 -15.19 15.59 -4.62
N GLU A 223 -14.55 15.65 -3.47
CA GLU A 223 -13.54 16.65 -3.15
C GLU A 223 -12.12 16.17 -3.44
N ILE A 224 -11.28 17.11 -3.86
CA ILE A 224 -9.85 16.90 -4.01
C ILE A 224 -9.19 16.61 -2.65
N VAL A 225 -8.35 15.59 -2.62
CA VAL A 225 -7.60 15.16 -1.43
C VAL A 225 -6.12 15.28 -1.68
N TYR A 226 -5.42 15.84 -0.69
CA TYR A 226 -3.97 15.93 -0.64
C TYR A 226 -3.38 14.69 0.03
N GLY A 227 -2.36 14.12 -0.60
CA GLY A 227 -1.52 13.07 -0.02
C GLY A 227 -0.05 13.47 -0.08
N GLU A 228 0.72 13.15 0.97
CA GLU A 228 2.16 13.38 1.03
C GLU A 228 2.87 12.12 1.48
N GLY A 229 4.12 11.95 1.04
CA GLY A 229 4.95 10.82 1.38
C GLY A 229 6.35 10.94 0.79
N TYR A 230 6.95 9.80 0.49
CA TYR A 230 8.28 9.71 -0.10
C TYR A 230 8.36 8.57 -1.11
N LEU A 231 9.35 8.66 -2.01
CA LEU A 231 9.72 7.57 -2.89
C LEU A 231 10.41 6.46 -2.09
N SER A 232 9.78 5.27 -2.08
CA SER A 232 10.23 4.10 -1.33
C SER A 232 11.00 3.08 -2.17
N SER A 233 10.89 3.16 -3.51
CA SER A 233 11.74 2.43 -4.45
C SER A 233 11.72 3.11 -5.83
N GLY A 234 12.85 3.03 -6.54
CA GLY A 234 12.99 3.42 -7.94
C GLY A 234 12.33 2.46 -8.93
N THR A 235 11.76 1.35 -8.45
CA THR A 235 11.03 0.34 -9.22
C THR A 235 9.68 0.05 -8.57
N GLY A 236 8.71 -0.37 -9.37
CA GLY A 236 7.38 -0.77 -8.95
C GLY A 236 7.29 -2.24 -8.56
N PHE A 237 6.08 -2.77 -8.59
CA PHE A 237 5.77 -4.14 -8.18
C PHE A 237 6.62 -5.17 -8.92
N ARG A 238 7.25 -6.10 -8.17
CA ARG A 238 8.13 -7.15 -8.71
C ARG A 238 9.28 -6.61 -9.57
N GLY A 239 9.78 -5.42 -9.28
CA GLY A 239 10.93 -4.82 -9.98
C GLY A 239 10.57 -4.15 -11.30
N ASP A 240 9.29 -3.81 -11.51
CA ASP A 240 8.84 -3.05 -12.68
C ASP A 240 9.63 -1.73 -12.80
N SER A 241 10.47 -1.63 -13.83
CA SER A 241 11.29 -0.44 -14.07
C SER A 241 10.48 0.77 -14.52
N THR A 242 9.23 0.57 -14.97
CA THR A 242 8.40 1.64 -15.52
C THR A 242 7.65 2.46 -14.46
N ALA A 243 7.70 2.01 -13.21
CA ALA A 243 7.00 2.64 -12.10
C ALA A 243 7.93 2.92 -10.91
N TYR A 244 7.51 3.86 -10.08
CA TYR A 244 8.00 4.06 -8.74
C TYR A 244 7.12 3.34 -7.73
N GLN A 245 7.71 2.98 -6.60
CA GLN A 245 6.97 2.68 -5.38
C GLN A 245 6.96 3.90 -4.47
N VAL A 246 5.79 4.36 -4.05
CA VAL A 246 5.62 5.51 -3.15
C VAL A 246 4.91 5.12 -1.86
N ALA A 247 5.42 5.66 -0.76
CA ALA A 247 4.81 5.55 0.56
C ALA A 247 3.87 6.73 0.79
N ILE A 248 2.73 6.73 0.10
CA ILE A 248 1.65 7.72 0.26
C ILE A 248 0.38 6.95 0.63
N GLY A 249 -0.41 7.49 1.56
CA GLY A 249 -1.76 6.99 1.84
C GLY A 249 -2.68 7.29 0.66
N VAL A 250 -2.64 6.48 -0.41
CA VAL A 250 -3.56 6.61 -1.54
C VAL A 250 -4.78 5.73 -1.32
N ASN A 251 -5.95 6.30 -1.57
CA ASN A 251 -7.22 5.59 -1.58
C ASN A 251 -7.67 5.37 -3.04
N PRO A 252 -8.59 4.43 -3.30
CA PRO A 252 -9.28 4.33 -4.58
C PRO A 252 -9.76 5.71 -5.04
N GLY A 253 -9.44 6.08 -6.29
CA GLY A 253 -9.77 7.35 -6.91
C GLY A 253 -8.61 8.35 -7.07
N ASN A 254 -7.47 8.14 -6.41
CA ASN A 254 -6.23 8.90 -6.70
C ASN A 254 -5.54 8.47 -8.01
N SER A 255 -5.90 7.30 -8.54
CA SER A 255 -5.39 6.76 -9.80
C SER A 255 -5.54 7.77 -10.92
N GLY A 256 -4.48 7.99 -11.70
CA GLY A 256 -4.39 8.98 -12.77
C GLY A 256 -4.05 10.39 -12.29
N GLY A 257 -3.96 10.63 -10.98
CA GLY A 257 -3.50 11.89 -10.40
C GLY A 257 -1.99 12.09 -10.54
N PRO A 258 -1.49 13.34 -10.49
CA PRO A 258 -0.08 13.64 -10.60
C PRO A 258 0.67 13.26 -9.30
N LEU A 259 1.85 12.67 -9.45
CA LEU A 259 2.85 12.55 -8.38
C LEU A 259 3.91 13.64 -8.60
N LEU A 260 4.05 14.52 -7.60
CA LEU A 260 4.94 15.67 -7.67
C LEU A 260 6.08 15.56 -6.66
N ASP A 261 7.28 16.03 -7.04
CA ASP A 261 8.42 16.22 -6.13
C ASP A 261 8.24 17.46 -5.23
N GLU A 262 9.20 17.73 -4.34
CA GLU A 262 9.11 18.88 -3.43
C GLU A 262 9.02 20.25 -4.14
N LYS A 263 9.57 20.32 -5.35
CA LYS A 263 9.59 21.51 -6.21
C LYS A 263 8.30 21.67 -7.02
N GLY A 264 7.42 20.66 -7.05
CA GLY A 264 6.21 20.65 -7.87
C GLY A 264 6.45 20.25 -9.33
N ASN A 265 7.52 19.54 -9.63
CA ASN A 265 7.65 18.85 -10.92
C ASN A 265 6.84 17.56 -10.88
N VAL A 266 6.15 17.23 -11.98
CA VAL A 266 5.49 15.93 -12.13
C VAL A 266 6.55 14.89 -12.45
N ILE A 267 6.78 13.98 -11.50
CA ILE A 267 7.72 12.86 -11.63
C ILE A 267 7.01 11.56 -11.98
N GLY A 268 5.70 11.47 -11.79
CA GLY A 268 4.91 10.33 -12.22
C GLY A 268 3.40 10.52 -12.16
N ILE A 269 2.68 9.43 -12.46
CA ILE A 269 1.22 9.36 -12.48
C ILE A 269 0.80 8.22 -11.56
N ILE A 270 0.05 8.52 -10.50
CA ILE A 270 -0.38 7.52 -9.51
C ILE A 270 -1.16 6.42 -10.22
N SER A 271 -0.76 5.16 -10.05
CA SER A 271 -1.54 3.99 -10.46
C SER A 271 -2.11 3.35 -9.21
N GLY A 272 -3.44 3.29 -9.09
CA GLY A 272 -4.09 2.67 -7.92
C GLY A 272 -4.16 1.16 -8.00
N LYS A 273 -3.23 0.52 -8.72
CA LYS A 273 -3.18 -0.93 -8.82
C LYS A 273 -2.99 -1.52 -7.42
N GLN A 274 -4.09 -2.07 -6.91
CA GLN A 274 -4.21 -2.73 -5.63
C GLN A 274 -3.55 -4.11 -5.72
N THR A 275 -2.29 -4.23 -5.29
CA THR A 275 -1.61 -5.53 -5.29
C THR A 275 -0.78 -5.85 -4.05
N THR A 276 -1.05 -5.23 -2.90
CA THR A 276 -0.79 -5.87 -1.59
C THR A 276 -1.60 -5.22 -0.48
N SER A 277 -1.92 -6.00 0.54
CA SER A 277 -2.52 -5.60 1.82
C SER A 277 -1.62 -4.69 2.67
N GLU A 278 -0.56 -4.12 2.09
CA GLU A 278 0.61 -3.56 2.79
C GLU A 278 0.71 -2.03 2.72
N GLY A 279 -0.29 -1.34 2.15
CA GLY A 279 -0.32 0.13 2.12
C GLY A 279 0.69 0.77 1.16
N VAL A 280 1.13 0.02 0.15
CA VAL A 280 2.11 0.47 -0.85
C VAL A 280 1.40 0.95 -2.11
N SER A 281 1.87 2.08 -2.66
CA SER A 281 1.30 2.70 -3.87
C SER A 281 2.33 2.76 -4.98
N PHE A 282 1.88 2.77 -6.23
CA PHE A 282 2.75 2.86 -7.39
C PHE A 282 2.45 4.10 -8.22
N ALA A 283 3.46 4.58 -8.96
CA ALA A 283 3.28 5.66 -9.91
C ALA A 283 4.07 5.38 -11.18
N VAL A 284 3.42 5.45 -12.34
CA VAL A 284 4.08 5.34 -13.65
C VAL A 284 5.02 6.52 -13.80
N LYS A 285 6.30 6.29 -14.16
CA LYS A 285 7.28 7.37 -14.27
C LYS A 285 6.93 8.31 -15.41
N THR A 286 7.15 9.61 -15.22
CA THR A 286 6.90 10.64 -16.23
C THR A 286 7.61 10.36 -17.56
N SER A 287 8.78 9.71 -17.56
CA SER A 287 9.48 9.31 -18.80
C SER A 287 8.59 8.50 -19.75
N TYR A 288 7.75 7.60 -19.23
CA TYR A 288 6.83 6.79 -20.04
C TYR A 288 5.62 7.57 -20.52
N LEU A 289 5.19 8.61 -19.78
CA LEU A 289 4.23 9.57 -20.30
C LEU A 289 4.80 10.34 -21.50
N LEU A 290 6.07 10.76 -21.44
CA LEU A 290 6.72 11.46 -22.55
C LEU A 290 6.85 10.54 -23.79
N GLU A 291 7.17 9.28 -23.58
CA GLU A 291 7.21 8.26 -24.63
C GLU A 291 5.83 8.03 -25.25
N SER A 292 4.80 7.84 -24.42
CA SER A 292 3.40 7.69 -24.86
C SER A 292 2.89 8.91 -25.63
N ILE A 293 3.23 10.13 -25.22
CA ILE A 293 2.88 11.34 -25.97
C ILE A 293 3.57 11.38 -27.34
N SER A 294 4.81 10.92 -27.40
CA SER A 294 5.59 10.90 -28.64
C SER A 294 5.09 9.85 -29.63
N SER A 295 4.36 8.83 -29.18
CA SER A 295 3.77 7.78 -30.02
C SER A 295 2.35 8.09 -30.49
N ILE A 296 1.76 9.23 -30.10
CA ILE A 296 0.43 9.63 -30.56
C ILE A 296 0.46 9.91 -32.07
N PRO A 297 -0.39 9.26 -32.87
CA PRO A 297 -0.54 9.57 -34.29
C PRO A 297 -0.94 11.04 -34.51
N ALA A 298 -0.30 11.72 -35.46
CA ALA A 298 -0.50 13.15 -35.69
C ALA A 298 -1.96 13.52 -36.05
N ASP A 299 -2.66 12.61 -36.73
CA ASP A 299 -4.08 12.70 -37.09
C ASP A 299 -5.03 12.55 -35.90
N SER A 300 -4.55 12.01 -34.78
CA SER A 300 -5.34 11.89 -33.54
C SER A 300 -5.43 13.22 -32.78
N LEU A 301 -4.55 14.18 -33.06
CA LEU A 301 -4.46 15.49 -32.40
C LEU A 301 -5.26 16.57 -33.15
N LYS A 302 -5.50 17.72 -32.49
CA LYS A 302 -6.09 18.95 -33.09
C LYS A 302 -5.09 19.67 -34.04
N GLY A 303 -4.43 18.93 -34.93
CA GLY A 303 -3.52 19.47 -35.95
C GLY A 303 -2.18 20.04 -35.44
N LEU A 304 -1.95 20.10 -34.13
CA LEU A 304 -0.69 20.53 -33.52
C LEU A 304 -0.12 19.43 -32.63
N PRO A 305 1.21 19.27 -32.58
CA PRO A 305 1.85 18.32 -31.66
C PRO A 305 1.60 18.75 -30.21
N LEU A 306 1.33 17.78 -29.35
CA LEU A 306 1.12 18.00 -27.93
C LEU A 306 2.45 18.42 -27.28
N ARG A 307 2.55 19.70 -26.91
CA ARG A 307 3.77 20.28 -26.32
C ARG A 307 3.57 20.54 -24.83
N LEU A 308 4.26 19.77 -24.01
CA LEU A 308 4.23 19.92 -22.57
C LEU A 308 4.99 21.15 -22.09
N ASN A 309 4.51 21.71 -20.97
CA ASN A 309 5.16 22.84 -20.32
C ASN A 309 6.52 22.43 -19.71
N ARG A 310 7.54 23.26 -19.95
CA ARG A 310 8.90 23.07 -19.40
C ARG A 310 9.19 23.95 -18.19
N LYS A 311 8.32 24.91 -17.87
CA LYS A 311 8.54 25.90 -16.80
C LYS A 311 7.77 25.54 -15.54
N ASN A 312 8.47 25.17 -14.49
CA ASN A 312 7.87 25.02 -13.16
C ASN A 312 7.76 26.38 -12.45
N THR A 313 6.52 26.83 -12.20
CA THR A 313 6.22 28.05 -11.44
C THR A 313 5.88 27.78 -9.96
N LEU A 314 5.81 26.51 -9.56
CA LEU A 314 5.54 26.06 -8.19
C LEU A 314 6.79 26.04 -7.30
N VAL A 315 7.98 25.91 -7.90
CA VAL A 315 9.27 25.69 -7.21
C VAL A 315 9.60 26.65 -6.05
N ARG A 316 9.16 27.91 -6.11
CA ARG A 316 9.41 28.91 -5.04
C ARG A 316 8.22 29.14 -4.11
N LEU A 317 7.12 28.43 -4.32
CA LEU A 317 5.90 28.64 -3.57
C LEU A 317 5.88 27.73 -2.33
N PRO A 318 5.38 28.20 -1.18
CA PRO A 318 5.06 27.34 -0.06
C PRO A 318 4.06 26.24 -0.45
N ARG A 319 4.14 25.06 0.16
CA ARG A 319 3.29 23.89 -0.18
C ARG A 319 1.79 24.21 -0.29
N LYS A 320 1.24 25.03 0.63
CA LYS A 320 -0.17 25.47 0.58
C LYS A 320 -0.50 26.22 -0.71
N GLN A 321 0.40 27.07 -1.20
CA GLN A 321 0.22 27.81 -2.45
C GLN A 321 0.44 26.90 -3.67
N GLN A 322 1.37 25.94 -3.60
CA GLN A 322 1.51 24.93 -4.64
C GLN A 322 0.20 24.16 -4.83
N ILE A 323 -0.35 23.64 -3.73
CA ILE A 323 -1.64 22.91 -3.72
C ILE A 323 -2.75 23.79 -4.29
N LYS A 324 -2.90 25.03 -3.81
CA LYS A 324 -3.94 25.95 -4.30
C LYS A 324 -3.88 26.16 -5.81
N ARG A 325 -2.68 26.30 -6.38
CA ARG A 325 -2.53 26.44 -7.84
C ARG A 325 -2.80 25.15 -8.59
N MET A 326 -2.41 24.01 -8.02
CA MET A 326 -2.60 22.70 -8.66
C MET A 326 -4.07 22.28 -8.75
N GLN A 327 -4.91 22.65 -7.78
CA GLN A 327 -6.32 22.23 -7.72
C GLN A 327 -7.11 22.55 -9.01
N ASP A 328 -6.80 23.67 -9.68
CA ASP A 328 -7.46 24.06 -10.92
C ASP A 328 -7.08 23.20 -12.14
N TYR A 329 -6.05 22.36 -12.02
CA TYR A 329 -5.49 21.53 -13.11
C TYR A 329 -5.65 20.03 -12.87
N VAL A 330 -6.21 19.62 -11.74
CA VAL A 330 -6.52 18.21 -11.42
C VAL A 330 -8.03 18.04 -11.45
N TYR A 331 -8.48 17.01 -12.17
CA TYR A 331 -9.88 16.77 -12.49
C TYR A 331 -10.29 15.37 -12.06
N GLN A 332 -11.55 15.22 -11.66
CA GLN A 332 -12.15 13.92 -11.45
C GLN A 332 -12.49 13.30 -12.81
N VAL A 333 -12.12 12.04 -13.02
CA VAL A 333 -12.46 11.29 -14.24
C VAL A 333 -13.67 10.40 -13.97
N LYS A 334 -14.72 10.61 -14.76
CA LYS A 334 -15.99 9.88 -14.70
C LYS A 334 -16.17 9.06 -15.97
N VAL A 335 -16.50 7.80 -15.81
CA VAL A 335 -16.76 6.89 -16.93
C VAL A 335 -18.14 6.28 -16.80
N PHE A 336 -18.77 6.06 -17.96
CA PHE A 336 -20.04 5.36 -18.06
C PHE A 336 -19.82 4.09 -18.87
N LYS A 337 -20.38 2.98 -18.38
CA LYS A 337 -20.38 1.67 -19.03
C LYS A 337 -21.83 1.25 -19.25
N HIS A 338 -22.13 0.54 -20.32
CA HIS A 338 -23.46 0.03 -20.64
C HIS A 338 -23.85 -1.17 -19.77
#